data_AF-A0A2D7S161-F1
#
_entry.id   AF-A0A2D7S161-F1
#
_cell.length_a   1.000
_cell.length_b   1.000
_cell.length_c   1.000
_cell.angle_alpha   90.00
_cell.angle_beta   90.00
_cell.angle_gamma   90.00
#
_symmetry.space_group_name_H-M   'P 1'
#
loop_
_entity.id
_entity.type
_entity.pdbx_description
1 polymer ?
#
loop_
_entity_poly.entity_id
_entity_poly.type
_entity_poly.pdbx_seq_one_letter_code
_entity_poly.pdbx_strand_id
1 'polypeptide(L)'
;IPFEYFNSSYIKKIEGNYNFNLTPKYSHSFGMILRHKINKIFSTEYGLNYTQRNYTLSINNKIENINDFTSFGMRSYEVPIQFLTYVRVSKYWYLNVAFGMSHNILASDILSYGDKNEMYFQNTYRKSGGYRALLTNIGVDYRTKNNGIYYLGASLHMPLTEIGRVYPEYNDFNNQNFEDKFFLDIPGSFITIDFRYFFKE
;
A
#
# COMPACT_ATOMS: atom_id res chain seq x y z
N ILE A 1 -8.28 -14.20 -2.39
CA ILE A 1 -9.46 -13.32 -2.45
C ILE A 1 -9.21 -12.30 -3.56
N PRO A 2 -10.15 -12.03 -4.49
CA PRO A 2 -9.89 -11.11 -5.59
C PRO A 2 -9.61 -9.71 -5.05
N PHE A 3 -8.50 -9.12 -5.49
CA PHE A 3 -8.02 -7.80 -5.08
C PHE A 3 -9.07 -6.68 -5.32
N GLU A 4 -9.91 -6.82 -6.34
CA GLU A 4 -10.99 -5.87 -6.69
C GLU A 4 -11.93 -5.52 -5.54
N TYR A 5 -12.24 -6.45 -4.62
CA TYR A 5 -13.20 -6.21 -3.53
C TYR A 5 -12.69 -5.23 -2.46
N PHE A 6 -11.39 -4.93 -2.43
CA PHE A 6 -10.77 -4.08 -1.40
C PHE A 6 -10.33 -2.71 -1.91
N ASN A 7 -10.82 -2.28 -3.08
CA ASN A 7 -10.34 -1.04 -3.71
C ASN A 7 -8.80 -1.02 -3.84
N SER A 8 -8.22 -2.17 -4.21
CA SER A 8 -6.80 -2.49 -4.09
C SER A 8 -5.91 -1.82 -5.14
N SER A 9 -6.27 -0.62 -5.60
CA SER A 9 -5.57 0.08 -6.69
C SER A 9 -5.58 -0.68 -8.04
N TYR A 10 -6.56 -1.56 -8.27
CA TYR A 10 -6.89 -2.05 -9.61
C TYR A 10 -7.78 -1.00 -10.29
N ILE A 11 -7.27 -0.37 -11.34
CA ILE A 11 -7.99 0.72 -12.02
C ILE A 11 -7.89 0.50 -13.51
N LYS A 12 -9.06 0.42 -14.15
CA LYS A 12 -9.18 0.43 -15.58
C LYS A 12 -9.85 1.73 -16.01
N LYS A 13 -9.16 2.54 -16.80
CA LYS A 13 -9.71 3.74 -17.43
C LYS A 13 -9.50 3.70 -18.93
N ILE A 14 -10.46 4.23 -19.67
CA ILE A 14 -10.42 4.33 -21.12
C ILE A 14 -10.51 5.80 -21.47
N GLU A 15 -9.60 6.27 -22.30
CA GLU A 15 -9.56 7.64 -22.81
C GLU A 15 -9.37 7.58 -24.33
N GLY A 16 -10.39 7.99 -25.08
CA GLY A 16 -10.43 7.76 -26.53
C GLY A 16 -10.24 6.28 -26.88
N ASN A 17 -9.15 5.99 -27.62
CA ASN A 17 -8.79 4.64 -28.06
C ASN A 17 -7.77 3.93 -27.17
N TYR A 18 -7.32 4.59 -26.09
CA TYR A 18 -6.33 4.06 -25.17
C TYR A 18 -7.02 3.46 -23.94
N ASN A 19 -6.67 2.21 -23.64
CA ASN A 19 -7.11 1.52 -22.43
C ASN A 19 -5.93 1.39 -21.47
N PHE A 20 -6.04 2.05 -20.32
CA PHE A 20 -5.05 2.03 -19.25
C PHE A 20 -5.49 1.10 -18.13
N ASN A 21 -4.59 0.22 -17.72
CA ASN A 21 -4.83 -0.72 -16.63
C ASN A 21 -3.72 -0.60 -15.59
N LEU A 22 -4.03 -0.01 -14.43
CA LEU A 22 -3.15 0.05 -13.28
C LEU A 22 -3.39 -1.17 -12.39
N THR A 23 -2.34 -1.92 -12.12
CA THR A 23 -2.40 -3.16 -11.33
C THR A 23 -1.35 -3.16 -10.23
N PRO A 24 -1.68 -3.60 -9.01
CA PRO A 24 -0.70 -3.76 -7.94
C PRO A 24 0.20 -4.98 -8.19
N LYS A 25 1.47 -4.86 -7.80
CA LYS A 25 2.47 -5.94 -7.79
C LYS A 25 2.88 -6.29 -6.36
N TYR A 26 3.58 -7.42 -6.21
CA TYR A 26 4.20 -7.80 -4.95
C TYR A 26 5.03 -6.65 -4.37
N SER A 27 4.75 -6.38 -3.10
CA SER A 27 5.19 -5.22 -2.35
C SER A 27 5.65 -5.71 -0.98
N HIS A 28 6.46 -4.92 -0.28
CA HIS A 28 7.01 -5.32 1.00
C HIS A 28 7.08 -4.15 1.97
N SER A 29 7.09 -4.48 3.25
CA SER A 29 7.19 -3.52 4.34
C SER A 29 8.09 -4.07 5.42
N PHE A 30 8.92 -3.21 6.00
CA PHE A 30 9.82 -3.54 7.10
C PHE A 30 9.87 -2.38 8.07
N GLY A 31 9.95 -2.66 9.37
CA GLY A 31 9.87 -1.62 10.37
C GLY A 31 10.08 -2.12 11.79
N MET A 32 9.93 -1.19 12.72
CA MET A 32 9.98 -1.46 14.15
C MET A 32 8.71 -0.95 14.81
N ILE A 33 8.15 -1.78 15.70
CA ILE A 33 6.94 -1.47 16.44
C ILE A 33 7.24 -1.67 17.93
N LEU A 34 6.87 -0.66 18.71
CA LEU A 34 6.87 -0.69 20.16
C LEU A 34 5.44 -0.99 20.60
N ARG A 35 5.30 -2.05 21.41
CA ARG A 35 4.02 -2.48 21.98
C ARG A 35 4.03 -2.17 23.46
N HIS A 36 3.18 -1.25 23.88
CA HIS A 36 2.96 -0.94 25.28
C HIS A 36 1.72 -1.67 25.80
N LYS A 37 1.90 -2.44 26.87
CA LYS A 37 0.82 -3.21 27.47
C LYS A 37 0.12 -2.39 28.56
N ILE A 38 -1.14 -2.07 28.35
CA ILE A 38 -1.96 -1.34 29.33
C ILE A 38 -2.46 -2.32 30.39
N ASN A 39 -3.05 -3.44 29.96
CA ASN A 39 -3.50 -4.50 30.87
C ASN A 39 -3.41 -5.89 30.19
N LYS A 40 -4.07 -6.90 30.75
CA LYS A 40 -4.02 -8.27 30.19
C LYS A 40 -4.77 -8.41 28.85
N ILE A 41 -5.71 -7.52 28.57
CA ILE A 41 -6.64 -7.56 27.44
C ILE A 41 -6.31 -6.47 26.41
N PHE A 42 -5.85 -5.30 26.85
CA PHE A 42 -5.59 -4.14 26.00
C PHE A 42 -4.11 -3.79 25.93
N SER A 43 -3.67 -3.46 24.73
CA SER A 43 -2.34 -2.91 24.46
C SER A 43 -2.43 -1.83 23.39
N THR A 44 -1.37 -1.04 23.28
CA THR A 44 -1.20 -0.05 22.21
C THR A 44 0.09 -0.32 21.46
N GLU A 45 0.08 -0.09 20.16
CA GLU A 45 1.25 -0.17 19.29
C GLU A 45 1.51 1.17 18.63
N TYR A 46 2.79 1.51 18.56
CA TYR A 46 3.29 2.65 17.79
C TYR A 46 4.62 2.26 17.16
N GLY A 47 5.00 2.87 16.04
CA GLY A 47 6.20 2.45 15.36
C GLY A 47 6.61 3.31 14.18
N LEU A 48 7.51 2.75 13.38
CA LEU A 48 7.92 3.31 12.11
C LEU A 48 8.10 2.16 11.11
N ASN A 49 7.38 2.21 10.00
CA ASN A 49 7.47 1.23 8.93
C ASN A 49 7.92 1.91 7.64
N TYR A 50 8.83 1.28 6.92
CA TYR A 50 9.10 1.57 5.51
C TYR A 50 8.23 0.65 4.66
N THR A 51 7.49 1.21 3.71
CA THR A 51 6.63 0.46 2.79
C THR A 51 6.98 0.79 1.35
N GLN A 52 7.32 -0.25 0.59
CA GLN A 52 7.55 -0.20 -0.85
C GLN A 52 6.35 -0.83 -1.55
N ARG A 53 5.65 -0.04 -2.35
CA ARG A 53 4.50 -0.48 -3.14
C ARG A 53 4.80 -0.45 -4.61
N ASN A 54 4.69 -1.60 -5.27
CA ASN A 54 4.99 -1.74 -6.68
C ASN A 54 3.69 -1.84 -7.49
N TYR A 55 3.69 -1.23 -8.68
CA TYR A 55 2.57 -1.25 -9.61
C TYR A 55 3.03 -1.54 -11.03
N THR A 56 2.06 -1.84 -11.87
CA THR A 56 2.24 -1.89 -13.32
C THR A 56 1.10 -1.18 -14.01
N LEU A 57 1.45 -0.27 -14.91
CA LEU A 57 0.52 0.44 -15.76
C LEU A 57 0.68 -0.08 -17.19
N SER A 58 -0.33 -0.79 -17.66
CA SER A 58 -0.40 -1.29 -19.04
C SER A 58 -1.20 -0.32 -19.90
N ILE A 59 -0.72 -0.12 -21.13
CA ILE A 59 -1.40 0.65 -22.18
C ILE A 59 -1.73 -0.28 -23.34
N ASN A 60 -2.97 -0.23 -23.81
CA ASN A 60 -3.42 -0.96 -24.99
C ASN A 60 -4.24 -0.06 -25.91
N ASN A 61 -3.86 0.01 -27.18
CA ASN A 61 -4.64 0.67 -28.24
C ASN A 61 -4.71 -0.28 -29.45
N LYS A 62 -5.92 -0.68 -29.83
CA LYS A 62 -6.16 -1.65 -30.92
C LYS A 62 -5.98 -1.03 -32.31
N ILE A 63 -6.14 0.29 -32.45
CA ILE A 63 -6.06 0.98 -33.74
C ILE A 63 -4.60 1.24 -34.11
N GLU A 64 -3.80 1.68 -33.14
CA GLU A 64 -2.36 1.95 -33.32
C GLU A 64 -1.48 0.72 -33.01
N ASN A 65 -2.09 -0.42 -32.70
CA ASN A 65 -1.42 -1.68 -32.34
C ASN A 65 -0.39 -1.53 -31.19
N ILE A 66 -0.72 -0.71 -30.19
CA ILE A 66 0.14 -0.45 -29.04
C ILE A 66 -0.20 -1.45 -27.93
N ASN A 67 0.81 -2.15 -27.44
CA ASN A 67 0.70 -3.02 -26.27
C ASN A 67 2.00 -3.02 -25.47
N ASP A 68 2.05 -2.15 -24.47
CA ASP A 68 3.21 -1.93 -23.62
C ASP A 68 2.81 -1.81 -22.14
N PHE A 69 3.77 -1.92 -21.24
CA PHE A 69 3.58 -1.72 -19.81
C PHE A 69 4.78 -1.04 -19.18
N THR A 70 4.56 -0.33 -18.08
CA THR A 70 5.61 0.25 -17.26
C THR A 70 5.44 -0.21 -15.81
N SER A 71 6.55 -0.42 -15.11
CA SER A 71 6.55 -0.84 -13.70
C SER A 71 7.20 0.22 -12.85
N PHE A 72 6.57 0.56 -11.72
CA PHE A 72 7.04 1.63 -10.86
C PHE A 72 6.74 1.33 -9.38
N GLY A 73 7.50 1.97 -8.50
CA GLY A 73 7.45 1.71 -7.05
C GLY A 73 7.32 2.98 -6.22
N MET A 74 6.28 3.05 -5.40
CA MET A 74 6.05 4.12 -4.43
C MET A 74 6.60 3.77 -3.05
N ARG A 75 7.45 4.65 -2.52
CA ARG A 75 8.05 4.53 -1.19
C ARG A 75 7.33 5.42 -0.20
N SER A 76 6.95 4.86 0.94
CA SER A 76 6.39 5.61 2.06
C SER A 76 6.99 5.22 3.40
N TYR A 77 7.04 6.20 4.30
CA TYR A 77 7.33 5.99 5.71
C TYR A 77 6.04 6.16 6.51
N GLU A 78 5.64 5.12 7.22
CA GLU A 78 4.41 5.06 8.00
C GLU A 78 4.73 5.19 9.48
N VAL A 79 4.02 6.09 10.16
CA VAL A 79 3.94 6.17 11.62
C VAL A 79 2.56 5.66 12.05
N PRO A 80 2.42 4.38 12.42
CA PRO A 80 1.16 3.82 12.88
C PRO A 80 0.94 4.06 14.37
N ILE A 81 -0.33 4.20 14.75
CA ILE A 81 -0.81 4.15 16.13
C ILE A 81 -2.02 3.23 16.15
N GLN A 82 -1.94 2.13 16.91
CA GLN A 82 -2.99 1.11 16.97
C GLN A 82 -3.34 0.74 18.40
N PHE A 83 -4.61 0.42 18.62
CA PHE A 83 -5.14 -0.14 19.85
C PHE A 83 -5.51 -1.60 19.61
N LEU A 84 -5.10 -2.47 20.53
CA LEU A 84 -5.20 -3.92 20.40
C LEU A 84 -6.04 -4.49 21.54
N THR A 85 -6.87 -5.47 21.21
CA THR A 85 -7.60 -6.30 22.17
C THR A 85 -7.22 -7.76 22.01
N TYR A 86 -7.11 -8.47 23.13
CA TYR A 86 -6.66 -9.87 23.18
C TYR A 86 -7.72 -10.80 23.76
N VAL A 87 -7.87 -11.96 23.12
CA VAL A 87 -8.58 -13.11 23.66
C VAL A 87 -7.60 -14.28 23.79
N ARG A 88 -7.52 -14.85 24.99
CA ARG A 88 -6.68 -16.03 25.23
C ARG A 88 -7.41 -17.28 24.76
N VAL A 89 -6.88 -17.93 23.73
CA VAL A 89 -7.45 -19.17 23.17
C VAL A 89 -6.81 -20.40 23.82
N SER A 90 -5.54 -20.32 24.21
CA SER A 90 -4.83 -21.41 24.88
C SER A 90 -3.80 -20.86 25.89
N LYS A 91 -2.95 -21.72 26.46
CA LYS A 91 -1.90 -21.30 27.41
C LYS A 91 -0.89 -20.34 26.80
N TYR A 92 -0.51 -20.60 25.54
CA TYR A 92 0.52 -19.85 24.83
C TYR A 92 -0.02 -19.05 23.64
N TRP A 93 -1.26 -19.31 23.21
CA TRP A 93 -1.87 -18.69 22.03
C TRP A 93 -2.90 -17.63 22.42
N TYR A 94 -2.73 -16.42 21.86
CA TYR A 94 -3.61 -15.29 22.09
C TYR A 94 -4.03 -14.71 20.74
N LEU A 95 -5.33 -14.74 20.47
CA LEU A 95 -5.88 -14.06 19.30
C LEU A 95 -5.99 -12.57 19.61
N ASN A 96 -5.72 -11.74 18.62
CA ASN A 96 -5.84 -10.30 18.74
C ASN A 96 -6.48 -9.66 17.53
N VAL A 97 -7.17 -8.57 17.82
CA VAL A 97 -7.69 -7.63 16.82
C VAL A 97 -7.16 -6.26 17.19
N ALA A 98 -6.69 -5.53 16.18
CA ALA A 98 -6.18 -4.18 16.31
C ALA A 98 -6.93 -3.24 15.38
N PHE A 99 -7.18 -2.02 15.83
CA PHE A 99 -7.64 -0.93 14.99
C PHE A 99 -6.83 0.33 15.29
N GLY A 100 -6.67 1.20 14.32
CA GLY A 100 -5.87 2.39 14.49
C GLY A 100 -5.84 3.29 13.27
N MET A 101 -4.87 4.21 13.28
CA MET A 101 -4.61 5.10 12.18
C MET A 101 -3.11 5.22 11.95
N SER A 102 -2.73 5.64 10.75
CA SER A 102 -1.34 6.01 10.45
C SER A 102 -1.23 7.31 9.70
N HIS A 103 -0.10 7.98 9.92
CA HIS A 103 0.36 9.05 9.06
C HIS A 103 1.48 8.52 8.17
N ASN A 104 1.37 8.74 6.87
CA ASN A 104 2.27 8.22 5.86
C ASN A 104 2.91 9.37 5.11
N ILE A 105 4.24 9.36 4.98
CA ILE A 105 5.01 10.35 4.24
C ILE A 105 5.50 9.70 2.95
N LEU A 106 5.21 10.32 1.80
CA LEU A 106 5.63 9.83 0.48
C LEU A 106 7.01 10.39 0.13
N ALA A 107 7.95 9.51 -0.21
CA ALA A 107 9.36 9.86 -0.35
C ALA A 107 9.64 10.75 -1.58
N SER A 108 9.07 10.40 -2.75
CA SER A 108 9.32 11.10 -3.99
C SER A 108 8.23 10.89 -5.03
N ASP A 109 8.21 11.77 -6.02
CA ASP A 109 7.55 11.52 -7.31
C ASP A 109 8.36 10.48 -8.11
N ILE A 110 7.72 9.87 -9.11
CA ILE A 110 8.28 8.72 -9.84
C ILE A 110 8.08 8.92 -11.34
N LEU A 111 9.17 8.75 -12.09
CA LEU A 111 9.15 8.63 -13.54
C LEU A 111 9.52 7.19 -13.92
N SER A 112 8.80 6.59 -14.85
CA SER A 112 9.11 5.25 -15.36
C SER A 112 8.75 5.13 -16.82
N TYR A 113 9.56 4.38 -17.57
CA TYR A 113 9.42 4.20 -19.00
C TYR A 113 8.77 2.85 -19.33
N GLY A 114 8.26 2.72 -20.55
CA GLY A 114 7.72 1.50 -21.12
C GLY A 114 8.78 0.42 -21.25
N ASP A 115 8.36 -0.82 -21.14
CA ASP A 115 9.22 -1.99 -21.27
C ASP A 115 9.68 -2.19 -22.72
N LYS A 116 8.80 -1.91 -23.69
CA LYS A 116 9.09 -2.08 -25.12
C LYS A 116 9.42 -0.77 -25.83
N ASN A 117 8.78 0.34 -25.43
CA ASN A 117 8.92 1.61 -26.10
C ASN A 117 9.21 2.73 -25.10
N GLU A 118 10.38 3.37 -25.22
CA GLU A 118 10.78 4.49 -24.37
C GLU A 118 9.90 5.75 -24.56
N MET A 119 9.17 5.86 -25.68
CA MET A 119 8.19 6.93 -25.89
C MET A 119 6.94 6.78 -25.01
N TYR A 120 6.71 5.58 -24.46
CA TYR A 120 5.74 5.40 -23.41
C TYR A 120 6.42 5.67 -22.07
N PHE A 121 5.91 6.62 -21.31
CA PHE A 121 6.36 6.82 -19.94
C PHE A 121 5.20 7.25 -19.06
N GLN A 122 5.39 7.15 -17.76
CA GLN A 122 4.42 7.59 -16.78
C GLN A 122 5.10 8.48 -15.74
N ASN A 123 4.42 9.56 -15.39
CA ASN A 123 4.75 10.41 -14.27
C ASN A 123 3.76 10.18 -13.14
N THR A 124 4.23 9.69 -12.00
CA THR A 124 3.43 9.60 -10.77
C THR A 124 3.80 10.75 -9.85
N TYR A 125 2.85 11.66 -9.63
CA TYR A 125 2.97 12.75 -8.67
C TYR A 125 2.22 12.44 -7.39
N ARG A 126 2.85 12.71 -6.25
CA ARG A 126 2.18 12.65 -4.93
C ARG A 126 1.15 13.78 -4.82
N LYS A 127 -0.05 13.45 -4.32
CA LYS A 127 -1.10 14.47 -4.09
C LYS A 127 -0.72 15.45 -2.97
N SER A 128 0.10 14.99 -2.02
CA SER A 128 0.59 15.76 -0.88
C SER A 128 1.91 15.16 -0.38
N GLY A 129 2.59 15.85 0.53
CA GLY A 129 3.78 15.31 1.21
C GLY A 129 3.48 14.06 2.06
N GLY A 130 2.21 13.83 2.41
CA GLY A 130 1.77 12.66 3.16
C GLY A 130 0.26 12.53 3.26
N TYR A 131 -0.21 11.35 3.65
CA TYR A 131 -1.62 10.99 3.76
C TYR A 131 -1.92 10.30 5.09
N ARG A 132 -3.21 10.17 5.41
CA ARG A 132 -3.69 9.46 6.60
C ARG A 132 -4.40 8.20 6.17
N ALA A 133 -4.24 7.13 6.95
CA ALA A 133 -4.89 5.85 6.69
C ALA A 133 -5.50 5.27 7.96
N LEU A 134 -6.57 4.50 7.78
CA LEU A 134 -7.11 3.62 8.80
C LEU A 134 -6.39 2.28 8.72
N LEU A 135 -6.08 1.73 9.89
CA LEU A 135 -5.40 0.45 10.04
C LEU A 135 -6.32 -0.52 10.79
N THR A 136 -6.42 -1.74 10.30
CA THR A 136 -7.09 -2.84 11.01
C THR A 136 -6.27 -4.10 10.87
N ASN A 137 -5.96 -4.77 11.99
CA ASN A 137 -5.18 -6.00 11.96
C ASN A 137 -5.93 -7.10 12.71
N ILE A 138 -5.76 -8.33 12.25
CA ILE A 138 -6.16 -9.53 12.97
C ILE A 138 -4.98 -10.49 12.99
N GLY A 139 -4.72 -11.10 14.14
CA GLY A 139 -3.60 -12.04 14.22
C GLY A 139 -3.58 -12.86 15.48
N VAL A 140 -2.52 -13.62 15.61
CA VAL A 140 -2.27 -14.51 16.73
C VAL A 140 -0.86 -14.29 17.26
N ASP A 141 -0.78 -14.15 18.58
CA ASP A 141 0.47 -14.14 19.33
C ASP A 141 0.73 -15.54 19.89
N TYR A 142 1.92 -16.07 19.61
CA TYR A 142 2.50 -17.19 20.33
C TYR A 142 3.47 -16.66 21.38
N ARG A 143 3.09 -16.78 22.66
CA ARG A 143 3.81 -16.22 23.80
C ARG A 143 4.50 -17.32 24.58
N THR A 144 5.82 -17.32 24.60
CA THR A 144 6.62 -18.24 25.44
C THR A 144 7.14 -17.50 26.68
N LYS A 145 7.41 -18.22 27.77
CA LYS A 145 7.92 -17.58 29.00
C LYS A 145 9.34 -17.00 28.84
N ASN A 146 10.12 -17.54 27.91
CA ASN A 146 11.55 -17.29 27.81
C ASN A 146 11.98 -16.57 26.52
N ASN A 147 11.22 -16.67 25.41
CA ASN A 147 11.70 -16.30 24.08
C ASN A 147 10.85 -15.20 23.41
N GLY A 148 10.23 -14.31 24.19
CA GLY A 148 9.42 -13.20 23.64
C GLY A 148 8.10 -13.65 23.01
N ILE A 149 7.59 -12.83 22.08
CA ILE A 149 6.29 -13.04 21.42
C ILE A 149 6.49 -13.10 19.91
N TYR A 150 6.06 -14.22 19.32
CA TYR A 150 5.95 -14.35 17.86
C TYR A 150 4.53 -14.01 17.44
N TYR A 151 4.39 -13.14 16.45
CA TYR A 151 3.10 -12.73 15.92
C TYR A 151 2.99 -13.09 14.44
N LEU A 152 1.84 -13.65 14.09
CA LEU A 152 1.40 -13.87 12.71
C LEU A 152 0.02 -13.26 12.54
N GLY A 153 -0.16 -12.44 11.51
CA GLY A 153 -1.45 -11.83 11.24
C GLY A 153 -1.61 -11.33 9.82
N ALA A 154 -2.76 -10.70 9.58
CA ALA A 154 -3.06 -9.96 8.38
C ALA A 154 -3.55 -8.56 8.76
N SER A 155 -3.17 -7.58 7.94
CA SER A 155 -3.50 -6.18 8.18
C SER A 155 -4.10 -5.54 6.94
N LEU A 156 -5.08 -4.68 7.14
CA LEU A 156 -5.70 -3.84 6.13
C LEU A 156 -5.23 -2.40 6.37
N HIS A 157 -4.67 -1.79 5.33
CA HIS A 157 -4.31 -0.39 5.29
C HIS A 157 -5.23 0.32 4.30
N MET A 158 -5.99 1.31 4.77
CA MET A 158 -7.00 2.01 3.99
C MET A 158 -6.80 3.53 4.08
N PRO A 159 -6.19 4.16 3.06
CA PRO A 159 -6.03 5.60 3.00
C PRO A 159 -7.39 6.31 2.97
N LEU A 160 -7.48 7.46 3.64
CA LEU A 160 -8.68 8.30 3.63
C LEU A 160 -8.85 9.09 2.33
N THR A 161 -7.76 9.25 1.58
CA THR A 161 -7.68 9.98 0.31
C THR A 161 -6.74 9.23 -0.63
N GLU A 162 -6.83 9.51 -1.92
CA GLU A 162 -5.88 8.94 -2.88
C GLU A 162 -4.48 9.48 -2.61
N ILE A 163 -3.47 8.63 -2.82
CA ILE A 163 -2.09 8.89 -2.40
C ILE A 163 -1.27 9.57 -3.49
N GLY A 164 -1.71 9.50 -4.75
CA GLY A 164 -1.00 10.07 -5.89
C GLY A 164 -1.83 10.01 -7.16
N ARG A 165 -1.30 10.61 -8.22
CA ARG A 165 -1.85 10.62 -9.56
C ARG A 165 -0.82 10.14 -10.56
N VAL A 166 -1.23 9.23 -11.43
CA VAL A 166 -0.44 8.71 -12.55
C VAL A 166 -0.87 9.42 -13.82
N TYR A 167 0.09 10.05 -14.50
CA TYR A 167 -0.08 10.70 -15.79
C TYR A 167 0.66 9.86 -16.83
N PRO A 168 -0.03 8.96 -17.55
CA PRO A 168 0.57 8.25 -18.67
C PRO A 168 0.79 9.22 -19.83
N GLU A 169 1.92 9.09 -20.49
CA GLU A 169 2.28 9.86 -21.69
C GLU A 169 2.73 8.89 -22.77
N TYR A 170 2.21 9.10 -23.98
CA TYR A 170 2.58 8.34 -25.16
C TYR A 170 2.39 9.21 -26.40
N ASN A 171 3.46 9.47 -27.14
CA ASN A 171 3.45 10.36 -28.30
C ASN A 171 2.73 11.69 -27.97
N ASP A 172 1.58 11.99 -28.59
CA ASP A 172 0.77 13.20 -28.33
C ASP A 172 -0.44 12.99 -27.41
N PHE A 173 -0.72 11.77 -26.93
CA PHE A 173 -1.95 11.43 -26.20
C PHE A 173 -2.22 12.31 -24.98
N ASN A 174 -1.16 12.73 -24.27
CA ASN A 174 -1.27 13.57 -23.07
C ASN A 174 -0.34 14.77 -23.13
N ASN A 175 -0.02 15.23 -24.35
CA ASN A 175 0.85 16.36 -24.62
C ASN A 175 0.05 17.69 -24.59
N GLN A 176 -0.52 17.98 -23.42
CA GLN A 176 -1.39 19.14 -23.19
C GLN A 176 -1.06 19.84 -21.87
N ASN A 177 -1.71 20.98 -21.62
CA ASN A 177 -1.57 21.71 -20.36
C ASN A 177 -1.88 20.79 -19.17
N PHE A 178 -1.15 20.97 -18.07
CA PHE A 178 -1.23 20.09 -16.90
C PHE A 178 -2.66 19.96 -16.33
N GLU A 179 -3.46 21.02 -16.43
CA GLU A 179 -4.86 21.04 -15.96
C GLU A 179 -5.79 20.13 -16.77
N ASP A 180 -5.48 19.92 -18.05
CA ASP A 180 -6.28 19.11 -18.97
C ASP A 180 -5.77 17.67 -19.08
N LYS A 181 -4.58 17.38 -18.53
CA LYS A 181 -3.94 16.07 -18.65
C LYS A 181 -4.81 14.96 -18.07
N PHE A 182 -4.93 13.86 -18.80
CA PHE A 182 -5.54 12.64 -18.32
C PHE A 182 -4.72 12.03 -17.18
N PHE A 183 -5.39 11.57 -16.13
CA PHE A 183 -4.74 10.93 -14.98
C PHE A 183 -5.56 9.79 -14.36
N LEU A 184 -4.84 8.92 -13.66
CA LEU A 184 -5.41 7.89 -12.78
C LEU A 184 -5.07 8.22 -11.33
N ASP A 185 -6.06 8.33 -10.45
CA ASP A 185 -5.81 8.48 -9.02
C ASP A 185 -5.46 7.13 -8.40
N ILE A 186 -4.47 7.09 -7.51
CA ILE A 186 -4.08 5.86 -6.79
C ILE A 186 -4.79 5.83 -5.43
N PRO A 187 -5.82 4.99 -5.21
CA PRO A 187 -6.58 4.97 -3.96
C PRO A 187 -5.74 4.53 -2.78
N GLY A 188 -4.78 3.62 -2.99
CA GLY A 188 -3.78 3.34 -1.99
C GLY A 188 -4.15 2.24 -0.99
N SER A 189 -5.31 1.58 -1.06
CA SER A 189 -5.63 0.49 -0.13
C SER A 189 -4.86 -0.80 -0.44
N PHE A 190 -4.43 -1.52 0.60
CA PHE A 190 -3.75 -2.82 0.47
C PHE A 190 -3.92 -3.71 1.71
N ILE A 191 -3.67 -5.01 1.52
CA ILE A 191 -3.64 -6.02 2.58
C ILE A 191 -2.22 -6.57 2.71
N THR A 192 -1.77 -6.83 3.94
CA THR A 192 -0.48 -7.45 4.22
C THR A 192 -0.64 -8.75 4.99
N ILE A 193 0.40 -9.60 4.89
CA ILE A 193 0.63 -10.70 5.82
C ILE A 193 1.82 -10.27 6.69
N ASP A 194 1.62 -10.32 7.99
CA ASP A 194 2.53 -9.72 8.96
C ASP A 194 3.21 -10.80 9.79
N PHE A 195 4.53 -10.72 9.84
CA PHE A 195 5.38 -11.49 10.74
C PHE A 195 6.10 -10.52 11.66
N ARG A 196 5.86 -10.62 12.97
CA ARG A 196 6.50 -9.73 13.95
C ARG A 196 7.10 -10.55 15.08
N TYR A 197 8.23 -10.08 15.60
CA TYR A 197 8.85 -10.62 16.80
C TYR A 197 9.00 -9.51 17.82
N PHE A 198 8.43 -9.69 19.00
CA PHE A 198 8.57 -8.76 20.11
C PHE A 198 9.58 -9.32 21.11
N PHE A 199 10.60 -8.51 21.37
CA PHE A 199 11.57 -8.79 22.42
C PHE A 199 10.88 -8.88 23.77
N LYS A 200 11.46 -9.68 24.65
CA LYS A 200 11.01 -9.78 26.03
C LYS A 200 11.35 -8.48 26.76
N GLU A 201 10.36 -7.93 27.47
CA GLU A 201 10.56 -6.85 28.45
C GLU A 201 11.42 -7.30 29.63
#